data_AF-A0A2V7HVN0-F1
#
_entry.id   AF-A0A2V7HVN0-F1
#
_cell.length_a   1.000
_cell.length_b   1.000
_cell.length_c   1.000
_cell.angle_alpha   90.00
_cell.angle_beta   90.00
_cell.angle_gamma   90.00
#
_symmetry.space_group_name_H-M   'P 1'
#
loop_
_entity.id
_entity.type
_entity.pdbx_description
1 polymer ?
#
loop_
_entity_poly.entity_id
_entity_poly.type
_entity_poly.pdbx_seq_one_letter_code
_entity_poly.pdbx_strand_id
1 'polypeptide(L)'
;MPIVRGGRGNYGEAVGILTLDTIFPRIPGDVGNATTFDFPVRFAVVRGASPRRVVHEQDPALLKPFIEAAQELEAAGCRAITTTCGFLALFQQEMAAAVGVPMFTSSLMQMPIVQRMLRPDQVIGVLTAHSDALNPRVLAAVGAEGVPHVVGGSQDAPDFYNVFVQNRDWI
;
A
#
# COMPACT_ATOMS: atom_id res chain seq x y z
N MET A 1 31.79 22.81 -7.98
CA MET A 1 30.43 22.85 -7.39
C MET A 1 29.53 21.93 -8.19
N PRO A 2 28.73 21.06 -7.55
CA PRO A 2 27.73 20.29 -8.27
C PRO A 2 26.68 21.23 -8.88
N ILE A 3 26.25 20.94 -10.11
CA ILE A 3 25.15 21.66 -10.77
C ILE A 3 23.85 21.25 -10.08
N VAL A 4 23.17 22.20 -9.44
CA VAL A 4 21.84 22.00 -8.85
C VAL A 4 20.78 22.31 -9.91
N ARG A 5 19.91 21.34 -10.21
CA ARG A 5 18.87 21.48 -11.24
C ARG A 5 17.51 21.79 -10.58
N GLY A 6 16.84 22.84 -11.07
CA GLY A 6 15.45 23.17 -10.72
C GLY A 6 14.42 22.41 -11.57
N GLY A 7 13.18 22.90 -11.60
CA GLY A 7 12.08 22.35 -12.43
C GLY A 7 10.80 21.96 -11.67
N ARG A 8 10.81 22.04 -10.33
CA ARG A 8 9.66 21.73 -9.46
C ARG A 8 9.44 22.82 -8.41
N GLY A 9 8.21 22.93 -7.93
CA GLY A 9 7.82 23.89 -6.88
C GLY A 9 8.25 23.47 -5.47
N ASN A 10 8.53 22.19 -5.24
CA ASN A 10 9.04 21.64 -3.99
C ASN A 10 10.01 20.46 -4.25
N TYR A 11 10.82 20.15 -3.24
CA TYR A 11 11.87 19.13 -3.26
C TYR A 11 12.06 18.56 -1.85
N GLY A 12 12.55 17.32 -1.78
CA GLY A 12 12.93 16.65 -0.55
C GLY A 12 12.11 15.38 -0.31
N GLU A 13 10.89 15.31 -0.85
CA GLU A 13 9.95 14.21 -0.66
C GLU A 13 10.31 13.01 -1.55
N ALA A 14 11.26 12.18 -1.10
CA ALA A 14 11.78 11.08 -1.90
C ALA A 14 10.78 9.93 -2.09
N VAL A 15 9.82 9.77 -1.17
CA VAL A 15 8.83 8.68 -1.18
C VAL A 15 7.43 9.25 -1.29
N GLY A 16 6.70 8.77 -2.30
CA GLY A 16 5.28 9.03 -2.49
C GLY A 16 4.43 7.95 -1.82
N ILE A 17 3.31 8.34 -1.20
CA ILE A 17 2.39 7.44 -0.51
C ILE A 17 0.97 7.69 -1.02
N LEU A 18 0.41 6.71 -1.71
CA LEU A 18 -0.97 6.71 -2.15
C LEU A 18 -1.89 6.31 -0.98
N THR A 19 -2.82 7.19 -0.64
CA THR A 19 -3.78 6.97 0.45
C THR A 19 -5.17 6.74 -0.13
N LEU A 20 -5.93 5.86 0.52
CA LEU A 20 -7.36 5.70 0.24
C LEU A 20 -8.12 6.95 0.67
N ASP A 21 -9.36 7.11 0.17
CA ASP A 21 -10.28 8.18 0.59
C ASP A 21 -10.89 7.83 1.95
N THR A 22 -10.02 7.80 2.97
CA THR A 22 -10.31 7.40 4.36
C THR A 22 -10.21 8.57 5.31
N ILE A 23 -10.99 8.53 6.38
CA ILE A 23 -11.04 9.57 7.42
C ILE A 23 -10.69 9.07 8.81
N PHE A 24 -10.44 7.77 8.97
CA PHE A 24 -10.08 7.21 10.29
C PHE A 24 -8.79 7.85 10.84
N PRO A 25 -8.65 7.93 12.18
CA PRO A 25 -7.49 8.58 12.80
C PRO A 25 -6.17 7.92 12.39
N ARG A 26 -5.28 8.70 11.77
CA ARG A 26 -3.92 8.28 11.40
C ARG A 26 -2.96 8.69 12.53
N ILE A 27 -2.72 7.81 13.51
CA ILE A 27 -1.80 8.09 14.63
C ILE A 27 -0.33 8.07 14.17
N PRO A 28 0.62 8.71 14.89
CA PRO A 28 2.04 8.51 14.65
C PRO A 28 2.39 7.01 14.71
N GLY A 29 3.08 6.51 13.69
CA GLY A 29 3.28 5.08 13.42
C GLY A 29 2.44 4.54 12.26
N ASP A 30 1.33 5.19 11.90
CA ASP A 30 0.56 4.89 10.70
C ASP A 30 1.26 5.48 9.46
N VAL A 31 1.31 4.70 8.37
CA VAL A 31 1.91 5.09 7.08
C VAL A 31 1.30 6.36 6.48
N GLY A 32 0.03 6.66 6.78
CA GLY A 32 -0.69 7.87 6.36
C GLY A 32 -0.46 9.10 7.24
N ASN A 33 0.38 9.01 8.28
CA ASN A 33 0.75 10.15 9.14
C ASN A 33 2.18 10.63 8.80
N ALA A 34 2.32 11.92 8.49
CA ALA A 34 3.61 12.52 8.12
C ALA A 34 4.67 12.44 9.24
N THR A 35 4.26 12.40 10.51
CA THR A 35 5.16 12.33 11.68
C THR A 35 5.68 10.92 11.95
N THR A 36 5.21 9.91 11.20
CA THR A 36 5.71 8.53 11.27
C THR A 36 7.15 8.40 10.76
N PHE A 37 7.57 9.31 9.86
CA PHE A 37 8.85 9.22 9.17
C PHE A 37 9.83 10.29 9.68
N ASP A 38 11.10 9.92 9.76
CA ASP A 38 12.22 10.82 10.04
C ASP A 38 12.72 11.56 8.78
N PHE A 39 12.07 11.33 7.64
CA PHE A 39 12.30 12.02 6.37
C PHE A 39 10.96 12.47 5.76
N PRO A 40 10.96 13.53 4.92
CA PRO A 40 9.74 14.02 4.29
C PRO A 40 9.20 13.02 3.25
N VAL A 41 7.88 12.81 3.32
CA VAL A 41 7.11 11.98 2.37
C VAL A 41 6.03 12.85 1.70
N ARG A 42 5.57 12.42 0.53
CA ARG A 42 4.47 13.08 -0.18
C ARG A 42 3.26 12.18 -0.25
N PHE A 43 2.12 12.66 0.26
CA PHE A 43 0.85 11.94 0.19
C PHE A 43 0.06 12.34 -1.06
N ALA A 44 -0.68 11.39 -1.63
CA ALA A 44 -1.74 11.65 -2.60
C ALA A 44 -2.97 10.80 -2.27
N VAL A 45 -4.10 11.47 -2.00
CA VAL A 45 -5.38 10.82 -1.71
C VAL A 45 -6.08 10.46 -3.02
N VAL A 46 -6.35 9.18 -3.22
CA VAL A 46 -7.10 8.70 -4.39
C VAL A 46 -8.59 8.79 -4.09
N ARG A 47 -9.21 9.91 -4.50
CA ARG A 47 -10.63 10.20 -4.24
C ARG A 47 -11.54 9.11 -4.79
N GLY A 48 -12.53 8.71 -4.01
CA GLY A 48 -13.46 7.63 -4.36
C GLY A 48 -12.93 6.21 -4.15
N ALA A 49 -11.65 6.02 -3.81
CA ALA A 49 -11.10 4.72 -3.42
C ALA A 49 -11.39 4.43 -1.94
N SER A 50 -12.61 3.98 -1.63
CA SER A 50 -12.99 3.60 -0.27
C SER A 50 -12.43 2.20 0.10
N PRO A 51 -12.23 1.90 1.40
CA PRO A 51 -11.79 0.58 1.84
C PRO A 51 -12.69 -0.54 1.33
N ARG A 52 -14.00 -0.32 1.31
CA ARG A 52 -14.96 -1.32 0.81
C ARG A 52 -14.73 -1.66 -0.67
N ARG A 53 -14.55 -0.65 -1.53
CA ARG A 53 -14.32 -0.86 -2.97
C ARG A 53 -13.01 -1.60 -3.24
N VAL A 54 -11.98 -1.33 -2.43
CA VAL A 54 -10.65 -1.95 -2.57
C VAL A 54 -10.63 -3.37 -1.99
N VAL A 55 -11.13 -3.55 -0.77
CA VAL A 55 -11.01 -4.81 0.00
C VAL A 55 -12.07 -5.83 -0.42
N HIS A 56 -13.34 -5.42 -0.50
CA HIS A 56 -14.45 -6.36 -0.76
C HIS A 56 -14.76 -6.49 -2.25
N GLU A 57 -14.83 -5.37 -2.96
CA GLU A 57 -15.29 -5.36 -4.35
C GLU A 57 -14.14 -5.59 -5.33
N GLN A 58 -12.89 -5.38 -4.89
CA GLN A 58 -11.68 -5.48 -5.72
C GLN A 58 -11.86 -4.76 -7.06
N ASP A 59 -12.45 -3.55 -6.99
CA ASP A 59 -13.02 -2.87 -8.14
C ASP A 59 -11.95 -2.47 -9.18
N PRO A 60 -11.95 -3.07 -10.38
CA PRO A 60 -10.95 -2.77 -11.41
C PRO A 60 -11.02 -1.32 -11.91
N ALA A 61 -12.14 -0.62 -11.73
CA ALA A 61 -12.26 0.78 -12.10
C ALA A 61 -11.36 1.70 -11.25
N LEU A 62 -10.88 1.21 -10.10
CA LEU A 62 -9.94 1.96 -9.25
C LEU A 62 -8.51 1.97 -9.81
N LEU A 63 -8.14 1.06 -10.72
CA LEU A 63 -6.78 1.00 -11.25
C LEU A 63 -6.35 2.32 -11.90
N LYS A 64 -7.21 2.89 -12.76
CA LYS A 64 -6.92 4.14 -13.46
C LYS A 64 -6.63 5.31 -12.51
N PRO A 65 -7.50 5.66 -11.55
CA PRO A 65 -7.19 6.76 -10.62
C PRO A 65 -5.97 6.50 -9.73
N PHE A 66 -5.67 5.23 -9.40
CA PHE A 66 -4.41 4.89 -8.73
C PHE A 66 -3.17 5.15 -9.60
N ILE A 67 -3.23 4.80 -10.89
CA ILE A 67 -2.15 5.08 -11.86
C ILE A 67 -1.95 6.58 -12.01
N GLU A 68 -3.03 7.35 -12.19
CA GLU A 68 -2.97 8.81 -12.35
C GLU A 68 -2.30 9.46 -11.12
N ALA A 69 -2.72 9.08 -9.92
CA ALA A 69 -2.10 9.58 -8.68
C ALA A 69 -0.64 9.15 -8.52
N ALA A 70 -0.26 7.95 -8.96
CA ALA A 70 1.14 7.49 -8.94
C ALA A 70 2.00 8.33 -9.89
N GLN A 71 1.51 8.62 -11.09
CA GLN A 71 2.19 9.47 -12.07
C GLN A 71 2.32 10.92 -11.58
N GLU A 72 1.33 11.44 -10.85
CA GLU A 72 1.42 12.76 -10.21
C GLU A 72 2.53 12.80 -9.14
N LEU A 73 2.66 11.75 -8.32
CA LEU A 73 3.74 11.64 -7.33
C LEU A 73 5.11 11.55 -8.00
N GLU A 74 5.22 10.78 -9.08
CA GLU A 74 6.45 10.69 -9.89
C GLU A 74 6.83 12.06 -10.49
N ALA A 75 5.87 12.76 -11.13
CA ALA A 75 6.08 14.08 -11.69
C ALA A 75 6.46 15.12 -10.62
N ALA A 76 5.92 14.97 -9.40
CA ALA A 76 6.30 15.77 -8.24
C ALA A 76 7.71 15.44 -7.71
N GLY A 77 8.34 14.37 -8.18
CA GLY A 77 9.73 14.04 -7.89
C GLY A 77 9.97 12.92 -6.91
N CYS A 78 8.92 12.20 -6.49
CA CYS A 78 9.06 10.98 -5.71
C CYS A 78 9.88 9.96 -6.50
N ARG A 79 10.86 9.35 -5.83
CA ARG A 79 11.78 8.34 -6.40
C ARG A 79 11.38 6.91 -6.08
N ALA A 80 10.35 6.73 -5.27
CA ALA A 80 9.66 5.48 -5.00
C ALA A 80 8.22 5.81 -4.56
N ILE A 81 7.29 4.89 -4.82
CA ILE A 81 5.88 5.07 -4.49
C ILE A 81 5.40 3.81 -3.75
N THR A 82 4.64 4.02 -2.68
CA THR A 82 3.97 2.97 -1.91
C THR A 82 2.52 3.34 -1.62
N THR A 83 1.78 2.48 -0.95
CA THR A 83 0.36 2.70 -0.62
C THR A 83 0.07 2.44 0.86
N THR A 84 -1.06 2.95 1.34
CA THR A 84 -1.53 2.65 2.70
C THR A 84 -2.35 1.35 2.80
N CYS A 85 -2.76 0.74 1.68
CA CYS A 85 -3.65 -0.41 1.69
C CYS A 85 -3.04 -1.60 0.96
N GLY A 86 -2.69 -2.65 1.70
CA GLY A 86 -2.04 -3.85 1.16
C GLY A 86 -2.88 -4.64 0.16
N PHE A 87 -4.19 -4.39 0.04
CA PHE A 87 -5.06 -5.02 -0.96
C PHE A 87 -4.88 -4.47 -2.38
N LEU A 88 -4.17 -3.35 -2.54
CA LEU A 88 -3.69 -2.89 -3.85
C LEU A 88 -2.61 -3.82 -4.44
N ALA A 89 -2.22 -4.86 -3.71
CA ALA A 89 -1.45 -6.00 -4.21
C ALA A 89 -1.90 -6.49 -5.59
N LEU A 90 -3.22 -6.55 -5.83
CA LEU A 90 -3.77 -7.00 -7.12
C LEU A 90 -3.38 -6.12 -8.31
N PHE A 91 -3.10 -4.85 -8.07
CA PHE A 91 -2.72 -3.87 -9.10
C PHE A 91 -1.21 -3.65 -9.19
N GLN A 92 -0.40 -4.47 -8.51
CA GLN A 92 1.05 -4.28 -8.43
C GLN A 92 1.69 -4.21 -9.82
N GLN A 93 1.35 -5.14 -10.73
CA GLN A 93 2.01 -5.23 -12.03
C GLN A 93 1.65 -4.03 -12.92
N GLU A 94 0.37 -3.70 -13.00
CA GLU A 94 -0.15 -2.61 -13.81
C GLU A 94 0.33 -1.25 -13.30
N MET A 95 0.32 -1.02 -11.99
CA MET A 95 0.82 0.22 -11.42
C MET A 95 2.32 0.38 -11.59
N ALA A 96 3.10 -0.69 -11.39
CA ALA A 96 4.55 -0.65 -11.59
C ALA A 96 4.92 -0.41 -13.06
N ALA A 97 4.15 -0.93 -14.01
CA ALA A 97 4.36 -0.70 -15.43
C ALA A 97 4.03 0.73 -15.87
N ALA A 98 3.22 1.46 -15.09
CA ALA A 98 2.70 2.78 -15.46
C ALA A 98 3.57 3.96 -14.99
N VAL A 99 4.61 3.71 -14.18
CA VAL A 99 5.54 4.71 -13.64
C VAL A 99 7.00 4.31 -13.90
N GLY A 100 7.90 5.28 -13.98
CA GLY A 100 9.34 5.06 -14.17
C GLY A 100 10.13 4.82 -12.89
N VAL A 101 9.49 4.89 -11.73
CA VAL A 101 10.09 4.72 -10.39
C VAL A 101 9.59 3.45 -9.69
N PRO A 102 10.35 2.86 -8.74
CA PRO A 102 9.89 1.71 -7.97
C PRO A 102 8.52 1.92 -7.32
N MET A 103 7.60 0.98 -7.57
CA MET A 103 6.23 0.96 -7.04
C MET A 103 6.02 -0.26 -6.15
N PHE A 104 5.49 -0.05 -4.94
CA PHE A 104 5.23 -1.08 -3.95
C PHE A 104 3.79 -0.98 -3.43
N THR A 105 2.89 -1.82 -3.93
CA THR A 105 1.48 -1.72 -3.51
C THR A 105 1.18 -2.41 -2.19
N SER A 106 2.03 -3.33 -1.73
CA SER A 106 1.76 -4.15 -0.56
C SER A 106 3.00 -4.67 0.14
N SER A 107 2.92 -4.81 1.47
CA SER A 107 3.94 -5.52 2.28
C SER A 107 4.05 -6.99 1.91
N LEU A 108 3.01 -7.59 1.31
CA LEU A 108 3.02 -8.98 0.84
C LEU A 108 4.13 -9.26 -0.19
N MET A 109 4.60 -8.24 -0.91
CA MET A 109 5.75 -8.35 -1.82
C MET A 109 7.05 -8.81 -1.12
N GLN A 110 7.13 -8.68 0.21
CA GLN A 110 8.28 -9.11 0.99
C GLN A 110 8.29 -10.62 1.26
N MET A 111 7.15 -11.31 1.09
CA MET A 111 7.01 -12.73 1.42
C MET A 111 8.08 -13.63 0.78
N PRO A 112 8.43 -13.48 -0.52
CA PRO A 112 9.46 -14.33 -1.14
C PRO A 112 10.85 -14.15 -0.52
N ILE A 113 11.17 -12.94 -0.07
CA ILE A 113 12.45 -12.62 0.56
C ILE A 113 12.46 -13.16 1.99
N VAL A 114 11.38 -12.94 2.75
CA VAL A 114 11.23 -13.44 4.12
C VAL A 114 11.34 -14.97 4.15
N GLN A 115 10.68 -15.67 3.22
CA GLN A 115 10.72 -17.14 3.14
C GLN A 115 12.15 -17.69 3.03
N ARG A 116 13.06 -16.97 2.35
CA ARG A 116 14.47 -17.40 2.20
C ARG A 116 15.29 -17.26 3.47
N MET A 117 14.80 -16.50 4.44
CA MET A 117 15.47 -16.26 5.73
C MET A 117 14.97 -17.19 6.83
N LEU A 118 13.87 -17.91 6.60
CA LEU A 118 13.25 -18.80 7.57
C LEU A 118 13.91 -20.18 7.58
N ARG A 119 13.86 -20.84 8.75
CA ARG A 119 14.22 -22.25 8.87
C ARG A 119 13.19 -23.11 8.10
N PRO A 120 13.55 -24.31 7.63
CA PRO A 120 12.64 -25.18 6.88
C PRO A 120 11.34 -25.56 7.61
N ASP A 121 11.30 -25.51 8.94
CA ASP A 121 10.15 -25.81 9.79
C ASP A 121 9.35 -24.55 10.19
N GLN A 122 9.63 -23.40 9.58
CA GLN A 122 8.95 -22.13 9.83
C GLN A 122 8.18 -21.69 8.58
N VAL A 123 7.08 -20.96 8.82
CA VAL A 123 6.22 -20.40 7.79
C VAL A 123 5.92 -18.93 8.09
N ILE A 124 5.52 -18.16 7.08
CA ILE A 124 5.18 -16.75 7.25
C ILE A 124 3.79 -16.61 7.90
N GLY A 125 3.67 -15.77 8.92
CA GLY A 125 2.37 -15.35 9.45
C GLY A 125 1.88 -14.08 8.77
N VAL A 126 0.68 -14.09 8.20
CA VAL A 126 0.03 -12.91 7.60
C VAL A 126 -1.18 -12.51 8.44
N LEU A 127 -1.14 -11.31 9.00
CA LEU A 127 -2.29 -10.70 9.68
C LEU A 127 -2.95 -9.72 8.71
N THR A 128 -4.24 -9.86 8.48
CA THR A 128 -4.97 -9.08 7.47
C THR A 128 -6.34 -8.63 7.96
N ALA A 129 -6.81 -7.50 7.43
CA ALA A 129 -8.13 -6.95 7.74
C ALA A 129 -9.28 -7.91 7.39
N HIS A 130 -9.09 -8.73 6.36
CA HIS A 130 -10.07 -9.72 5.91
C HIS A 130 -9.38 -10.93 5.30
N SER A 131 -9.48 -12.10 5.94
CA SER A 131 -8.78 -13.32 5.48
C SER A 131 -9.24 -13.80 4.11
N ASP A 132 -10.55 -13.77 3.83
CA ASP A 132 -11.08 -14.30 2.56
C ASP A 132 -10.69 -13.46 1.33
N ALA A 133 -10.32 -12.20 1.57
CA ALA A 133 -9.88 -11.30 0.51
C ALA A 133 -8.43 -11.61 0.08
N LEU A 134 -7.64 -12.29 0.93
CA LEU A 134 -6.28 -12.74 0.61
C LEU A 134 -6.33 -14.06 -0.18
N ASN A 135 -6.79 -13.97 -1.42
CA ASN A 135 -6.93 -15.13 -2.31
C ASN A 135 -5.65 -15.38 -3.15
N PRO A 136 -5.53 -16.53 -3.85
CA PRO A 136 -4.35 -16.86 -4.65
C PRO A 136 -3.98 -15.82 -5.71
N ARG A 137 -4.95 -15.08 -6.28
CA ARG A 137 -4.66 -14.03 -7.26
C ARG A 137 -3.90 -12.86 -6.63
N VAL A 138 -4.25 -12.49 -5.40
CA VAL A 138 -3.56 -11.43 -4.64
C VAL A 138 -2.09 -11.81 -4.43
N LEU A 139 -1.84 -13.06 -4.01
CA LEU A 139 -0.48 -13.56 -3.77
C LEU A 139 0.33 -13.66 -5.08
N ALA A 140 -0.29 -14.14 -6.16
CA ALA A 140 0.36 -14.20 -7.47
C ALA A 140 0.75 -12.81 -7.99
N ALA A 141 -0.13 -11.82 -7.83
CA ALA A 141 0.13 -10.44 -8.27
C ALA A 141 1.37 -9.80 -7.63
N VAL A 142 1.73 -10.24 -6.42
CA VAL A 142 2.91 -9.77 -5.68
C VAL A 142 4.07 -10.78 -5.67
N GLY A 143 4.00 -11.83 -6.49
CA GLY A 143 5.05 -12.85 -6.60
C GLY A 143 5.19 -13.75 -5.37
N ALA A 144 4.17 -13.81 -4.52
CA ALA A 144 4.12 -14.63 -3.31
C ALA A 144 3.34 -15.95 -3.52
N GLU A 145 3.04 -16.31 -4.77
CA GLU A 145 2.43 -17.61 -5.08
C GLU A 145 3.31 -18.76 -4.58
N GLY A 146 2.69 -19.74 -3.91
CA GLY A 146 3.38 -20.92 -3.39
C GLY A 146 4.29 -20.67 -2.18
N VAL A 147 4.38 -19.43 -1.66
CA VAL A 147 5.12 -19.15 -0.44
C VAL A 147 4.37 -19.75 0.77
N PRO A 148 4.98 -20.64 1.58
CA PRO A 148 4.32 -21.19 2.77
C PRO A 148 3.93 -20.12 3.79
N HIS A 149 2.63 -20.04 4.11
CA HIS A 149 2.13 -19.05 5.05
C HIS A 149 0.86 -19.53 5.77
N VAL A 150 0.56 -18.88 6.89
CA VAL A 150 -0.71 -18.98 7.62
C VAL A 150 -1.34 -17.59 7.72
N VAL A 151 -2.67 -17.53 7.69
CA VAL A 151 -3.42 -16.27 7.64
C VAL A 151 -4.27 -16.12 8.91
N GLY A 152 -4.14 -14.97 9.58
CA GLY A 152 -5.02 -14.51 10.64
C GLY A 152 -5.82 -13.30 10.17
N GLY A 153 -7.15 -13.42 10.17
CA GLY A 153 -8.04 -12.32 9.83
C GLY A 153 -8.48 -11.53 11.06
N SER A 154 -8.75 -10.23 10.90
CA SER A 154 -9.34 -9.38 11.94
C SER A 154 -10.77 -8.93 11.59
N GLN A 155 -11.44 -9.61 10.66
CA GLN A 155 -12.82 -9.30 10.26
C GLN A 155 -13.84 -9.45 11.40
N ASP A 156 -13.56 -10.33 12.37
CA ASP A 156 -14.42 -10.57 13.53
C ASP A 156 -14.03 -9.71 14.75
N ALA A 157 -13.03 -8.82 14.61
CA ALA A 157 -12.60 -7.90 15.65
C ALA A 157 -13.28 -6.53 15.41
N PRO A 158 -14.39 -6.21 16.10
CA PRO A 158 -15.25 -5.08 15.73
C PRO A 158 -14.55 -3.73 15.83
N ASP A 159 -13.68 -3.51 16.81
CA ASP A 159 -12.99 -2.22 16.94
C ASP A 159 -12.00 -1.99 15.79
N PHE A 160 -11.22 -3.01 15.44
CA PHE A 160 -10.34 -2.94 14.27
C PHE A 160 -11.13 -2.77 12.98
N TYR A 161 -12.14 -3.63 12.78
CA TYR A 161 -12.88 -3.68 11.52
C TYR A 161 -13.67 -2.39 11.27
N ASN A 162 -14.29 -1.84 12.32
CA ASN A 162 -15.05 -0.60 12.18
C ASN A 162 -14.16 0.60 11.87
N VAL A 163 -12.96 0.68 12.47
CA VAL A 163 -12.00 1.75 12.20
C VAL A 163 -11.46 1.65 10.78
N PHE A 164 -10.84 0.52 10.44
CA PHE A 164 -10.04 0.42 9.21
C PHE A 164 -10.85 0.02 7.96
N VAL A 165 -11.94 -0.74 8.13
CA VAL A 165 -12.75 -1.24 7.00
C VAL A 165 -14.05 -0.44 6.85
N GLN A 166 -14.75 -0.13 7.96
CA GLN A 166 -15.93 0.75 7.93
C GLN A 166 -15.59 2.24 7.97
N ASN A 167 -14.29 2.60 8.03
CA ASN A 167 -13.81 3.97 7.95
C ASN A 167 -14.36 4.90 9.06
N ARG A 168 -14.50 4.36 10.28
CA ARG A 168 -14.89 5.14 11.47
C ARG A 168 -13.83 6.19 11.78
N ASP A 169 -14.26 7.40 12.07
CA ASP A 169 -13.43 8.60 12.29
C ASP A 169 -12.89 8.77 13.72
N TRP A 170 -13.01 7.74 14.57
CA TRP A 170 -12.50 7.72 15.94
C TRP A 170 -12.01 6.32 16.34
N ILE A 171 -11.05 6.28 17.28
CA ILE A 171 -10.49 5.09 17.93
C ILE A 171 -10.73 5.14 19.44
#